data_AF-A0A934BER2-F1
#
_entry.id   AF-A0A934BER2-F1
#
_cell.length_a   1.000
_cell.length_b   1.000
_cell.length_c   1.000
_cell.angle_alpha   90.00
_cell.angle_beta   90.00
_cell.angle_gamma   90.00
#
_symmetry.space_group_name_H-M   'P 1'
#
loop_
_entity.id
_entity.type
_entity.pdbx_description
1 polymer ?
#
loop_
_entity_poly.entity_id
_entity_poly.type
_entity_poly.pdbx_seq_one_letter_code
_entity_poly.pdbx_strand_id
1 'polypeptide(L)'
;MRNIRKQRVKQRRKMTGLVFLTLGILFFVYISLSLVFGDSGLLRYLELKATVNSILAENRKIEEQNKEIDSQIESLKKDPDLIEELAREHGLTREGELIYKYEEGQ
;
A
#
# COMPACT_ATOMS: atom_id res chain seq x y z
N MET A 1 -30.87 -1.57 71.62
CA MET A 1 -31.33 -2.27 70.39
C MET A 1 -30.60 -1.70 69.17
N ARG A 2 -29.91 -2.56 68.39
CA ARG A 2 -29.03 -2.14 67.28
C ARG A 2 -29.86 -1.67 66.08
N ASN A 3 -29.65 -0.45 65.62
CA ASN A 3 -30.54 0.26 64.70
C ASN A 3 -30.38 -0.23 63.23
N ILE A 4 -31.07 -1.32 62.89
CA ILE A 4 -30.96 -2.07 61.62
C ILE A 4 -31.32 -1.21 60.39
N ARG A 5 -32.14 -0.16 60.56
CA ARG A 5 -32.57 0.75 59.49
C ARG A 5 -31.40 1.54 58.88
N LYS A 6 -30.43 1.99 59.68
CA LYS A 6 -29.27 2.75 59.19
C LYS A 6 -28.34 1.90 58.33
N GLN A 7 -28.23 0.59 58.64
CA GLN A 7 -27.41 -0.33 57.85
C GLN A 7 -27.99 -0.59 56.46
N ARG A 8 -29.31 -0.78 56.33
CA ARG A 8 -29.97 -1.00 55.02
C ARG A 8 -29.86 0.19 54.08
N VAL A 9 -29.95 1.43 54.59
CA VAL A 9 -29.80 2.65 53.78
C VAL A 9 -28.34 2.81 53.29
N LYS A 10 -27.36 2.50 54.14
CA LYS A 10 -25.94 2.51 53.76
C LYS A 10 -25.61 1.41 52.73
N GLN A 11 -26.22 0.23 52.86
CA GLN A 11 -26.11 -0.87 51.89
C GLN A 11 -26.74 -0.51 50.53
N ARG A 12 -27.97 0.05 50.52
CA ARG A 12 -28.61 0.50 49.27
C ARG A 12 -27.77 1.56 48.53
N ARG A 13 -27.23 2.56 49.24
CA ARG A 13 -26.35 3.59 48.65
C ARG A 13 -25.05 3.03 48.07
N LYS A 14 -24.43 2.05 48.75
CA LYS A 14 -23.23 1.36 48.22
C LYS A 14 -23.54 0.58 46.95
N MET A 15 -24.69 -0.09 46.90
CA MET A 15 -25.09 -0.93 45.78
C MET A 15 -25.42 -0.11 44.54
N THR A 16 -26.11 1.03 44.69
CA THR A 16 -26.34 1.96 43.58
C THR A 16 -25.04 2.56 43.05
N GLY A 17 -24.10 2.93 43.92
CA GLY A 17 -22.79 3.44 43.50
C GLY A 17 -21.96 2.41 42.71
N LEU A 18 -22.00 1.13 43.12
CA LEU A 18 -21.36 0.05 42.39
C LEU A 18 -21.99 -0.16 41.00
N VAL A 19 -23.32 -0.10 40.88
CA VAL A 19 -24.01 -0.23 39.58
C VAL A 19 -23.61 0.89 38.61
N PHE A 20 -23.54 2.14 39.08
CA PHE A 20 -23.08 3.24 38.23
C PHE A 20 -21.61 3.11 37.86
N LEU A 21 -20.76 2.62 38.77
CA LEU A 21 -19.35 2.36 38.48
C LEU A 21 -19.20 1.26 37.43
N THR A 22 -19.91 0.14 37.56
CA THR A 22 -19.86 -0.95 36.58
C THR A 22 -20.40 -0.51 35.21
N LEU A 23 -21.46 0.30 35.17
CA LEU A 23 -21.97 0.87 33.92
C LEU A 23 -20.98 1.83 33.27
N GLY A 24 -20.32 2.68 34.07
CA GLY A 24 -19.28 3.59 33.57
C GLY A 24 -18.07 2.83 33.00
N ILE A 25 -17.62 1.78 33.68
CA ILE A 25 -16.54 0.91 33.19
C ILE A 25 -16.96 0.24 31.88
N LEU A 26 -18.16 -0.34 31.81
CA LEU A 26 -18.65 -1.01 30.62
C LEU A 26 -18.74 -0.04 29.42
N PHE A 27 -19.22 1.18 29.65
CA PHE A 27 -19.27 2.22 28.63
C PHE A 27 -17.87 2.64 28.16
N PHE A 28 -16.93 2.81 29.09
CA PHE A 28 -15.54 3.15 28.77
C PHE A 28 -14.86 2.05 27.95
N VAL A 29 -15.08 0.78 28.31
CA VAL A 29 -14.57 -0.37 27.56
C VAL A 29 -15.18 -0.40 26.15
N TYR A 30 -16.48 -0.17 26.01
CA TYR A 30 -17.14 -0.12 24.71
C TYR A 30 -16.54 0.96 23.79
N ILE A 31 -16.35 2.18 24.30
CA ILE A 31 -15.71 3.26 23.53
C ILE A 31 -14.27 2.90 23.17
N SER A 32 -13.50 2.36 24.13
CA SER A 32 -12.11 1.99 23.89
C SER A 32 -11.99 0.93 22.80
N LEU A 33 -12.82 -0.11 22.84
CA LEU A 33 -12.87 -1.13 21.81
C LEU A 33 -13.30 -0.54 20.47
N SER A 34 -14.34 0.29 20.45
CA SER A 34 -14.79 0.95 19.21
C SER A 34 -13.74 1.88 18.62
N LEU A 35 -12.89 2.50 19.43
CA LEU A 35 -11.82 3.38 18.96
C LEU A 35 -10.61 2.60 18.44
N VAL A 36 -10.32 1.44 19.04
CA VAL A 36 -9.20 0.57 18.60
C VAL A 36 -9.58 -0.24 17.37
N PHE A 37 -10.78 -0.83 17.35
CA PHE A 37 -11.27 -1.76 16.33
C PHE A 37 -12.26 -1.14 15.32
N GLY A 38 -12.64 0.13 15.48
CA GLY A 38 -13.48 0.81 14.50
C GLY A 38 -12.77 1.04 13.18
N ASP A 39 -13.53 1.30 12.12
CA ASP A 39 -13.04 1.47 10.74
C ASP A 39 -11.96 2.57 10.59
N SER A 40 -11.92 3.54 11.51
CA SER A 40 -10.91 4.61 11.57
C SER A 40 -9.96 4.48 12.77
N GLY A 41 -9.87 3.29 13.35
CA GLY A 41 -9.11 3.03 14.56
C GLY A 41 -7.60 2.91 14.35
N LEU A 42 -6.90 2.71 15.46
CA LEU A 42 -5.43 2.57 15.51
C LEU A 42 -4.92 1.42 14.64
N LEU A 43 -5.63 0.30 14.58
CA LEU A 43 -5.26 -0.85 13.75
C LEU A 43 -5.21 -0.48 12.27
N ARG A 44 -6.24 0.23 11.77
CA ARG A 44 -6.32 0.68 10.38
C ARG A 44 -5.18 1.63 10.03
N TYR A 45 -4.81 2.52 10.96
CA TYR A 45 -3.68 3.42 10.76
C TYR A 45 -2.35 2.65 10.60
N LEU A 46 -2.12 1.62 11.41
CA LEU A 46 -0.91 0.80 11.33
C LEU A 46 -0.84 0.01 10.01
N GLU A 47 -1.95 -0.60 9.59
CA GLU A 47 -2.05 -1.27 8.29
C GLU A 47 -1.76 -0.30 7.14
N LEU A 48 -2.43 0.85 7.14
CA LEU A 48 -2.27 1.83 6.07
C LEU A 48 -0.83 2.34 5.99
N LYS A 49 -0.20 2.58 7.13
CA LYS A 49 1.21 2.97 7.20
C LYS A 49 2.14 1.89 6.62
N ALA A 50 1.87 0.62 6.91
CA ALA A 50 2.62 -0.48 6.32
C ALA A 50 2.43 -0.55 4.80
N THR A 51 1.19 -0.41 4.31
CA THR A 51 0.87 -0.39 2.87
C THR A 51 1.54 0.78 2.14
N VAL A 52 1.54 1.98 2.73
CA VAL A 52 2.24 3.13 2.14
C VAL A 52 3.74 2.84 2.01
N ASN A 53 4.35 2.27 3.04
CA ASN A 53 5.78 1.93 3.00
C ASN A 53 6.08 0.85 1.96
N SER A 54 5.22 -0.17 1.80
CA SER A 54 5.43 -1.21 0.79
C SER A 54 5.30 -0.66 -0.62
N ILE A 55 4.30 0.19 -0.88
CA ILE A 55 4.11 0.84 -2.18
C ILE A 55 5.32 1.71 -2.52
N LEU A 56 5.81 2.50 -1.55
CA LEU A 56 7.01 3.33 -1.78
C LEU A 56 8.26 2.51 -2.07
N ALA A 57 8.42 1.36 -1.42
CA ALA A 57 9.54 0.45 -1.68
C ALA A 57 9.44 -0.18 -3.08
N GLU A 58 8.24 -0.60 -3.48
CA GLU A 58 7.98 -1.14 -4.82
C GLU A 58 8.23 -0.08 -5.90
N ASN A 59 7.77 1.14 -5.68
CA ASN A 59 7.97 2.24 -6.63
C ASN A 59 9.46 2.54 -6.84
N ARG A 60 10.26 2.56 -5.76
CA ARG A 60 11.72 2.72 -5.87
C ARG A 60 12.37 1.59 -6.66
N LYS A 61 11.94 0.35 -6.45
CA LYS A 61 12.44 -0.80 -7.21
C LYS A 61 12.13 -0.66 -8.70
N ILE A 62 10.91 -0.24 -9.04
CA ILE A 62 10.52 -0.01 -10.43
C ILE A 62 11.32 1.14 -11.05
N GLU A 63 11.55 2.22 -10.31
CA GLU A 63 12.39 3.33 -10.76
C GLU A 63 13.84 2.90 -11.04
N GLU A 64 14.42 2.04 -10.19
CA GLU A 64 15.76 1.49 -10.42
C GLU A 64 15.80 0.60 -11.66
N GLN A 65 14.79 -0.27 -11.85
CA GLN A 65 14.67 -1.11 -13.05
C GLN A 65 14.52 -0.27 -14.32
N ASN A 66 13.72 0.80 -14.28
CA ASN A 66 13.57 1.70 -15.42
C ASN A 66 14.91 2.36 -15.77
N LYS A 67 15.67 2.85 -14.78
CA LYS A 67 17.00 3.43 -15.03
C LYS A 67 17.97 2.43 -15.64
N GLU A 68 17.93 1.17 -15.18
CA GLU A 68 18.77 0.12 -15.74
C GLU A 68 18.41 -0.17 -17.21
N ILE A 69 17.11 -0.30 -17.50
CA ILE A 69 16.61 -0.51 -18.87
C ILE A 69 16.96 0.68 -19.77
N ASP A 70 16.79 1.91 -19.29
CA ASP A 70 17.15 3.12 -20.03
C ASP A 70 18.65 3.15 -20.35
N SER A 71 19.49 2.77 -19.39
CA SER A 71 20.93 2.63 -19.62
C SER A 71 21.26 1.54 -20.65
N GLN A 72 20.52 0.42 -20.64
CA GLN A 72 20.68 -0.64 -21.65
C GLN A 72 20.26 -0.12 -23.04
N ILE A 73 19.14 0.59 -23.13
CA ILE A 73 18.67 1.22 -24.37
C ILE A 73 19.70 2.22 -24.89
N GLU A 74 20.29 3.07 -24.05
CA GLU A 74 21.35 3.99 -24.48
C GLU A 74 22.59 3.26 -24.99
N SER A 75 22.97 2.14 -24.35
CA SER A 75 24.10 1.34 -24.81
C SER A 75 23.83 0.66 -26.16
N LEU A 76 22.60 0.15 -26.36
CA LEU A 76 22.18 -0.47 -27.62
C LEU A 76 22.00 0.55 -28.75
N LYS A 77 21.47 1.75 -28.44
CA LYS A 77 21.30 2.83 -29.43
C LYS A 77 22.63 3.44 -29.88
N LYS A 78 23.70 3.30 -29.10
CA LYS A 78 25.03 3.81 -29.46
C LYS A 78 25.72 3.00 -30.54
N ASP A 79 25.18 1.86 -30.93
CA ASP A 79 25.71 1.03 -32.00
C ASP A 79 24.94 1.32 -33.30
N PRO A 80 25.48 2.16 -34.21
CA PRO A 80 24.77 2.58 -35.42
C PRO A 80 24.43 1.42 -36.35
N ASP A 81 25.26 0.37 -36.30
CA ASP A 81 25.13 -0.83 -37.14
C ASP A 81 23.91 -1.66 -36.70
N LEU A 82 23.61 -1.68 -35.40
CA LEU A 82 22.47 -2.40 -34.82
C LEU A 82 21.14 -1.69 -35.11
N ILE A 83 21.15 -0.35 -35.11
CA ILE A 83 20.00 0.46 -35.57
C ILE A 83 19.76 0.23 -37.06
N GLU A 84 20.81 0.17 -37.86
CA GLU A 84 20.71 -0.07 -39.30
C GLU A 84 20.22 -1.48 -39.62
N GLU A 85 20.68 -2.50 -38.89
CA GLU A 85 20.20 -3.88 -39.03
C GLU A 85 18.70 -3.99 -38.70
N LEU A 86 18.26 -3.41 -37.56
CA LEU A 86 16.85 -3.39 -37.18
C LEU A 86 15.98 -2.60 -38.18
N ALA A 87 16.51 -1.48 -38.69
CA ALA A 87 15.83 -0.70 -39.72
C ALA A 87 15.66 -1.53 -41.02
N ARG A 88 16.69 -2.27 -41.43
CA ARG A 88 16.64 -3.16 -42.60
C ARG A 88 15.66 -4.31 -42.40
N GLU A 89 15.56 -4.88 -41.20
CA GLU A 89 14.57 -5.94 -40.87
C GLU A 89 13.13 -5.40 -40.96
N HIS A 90 12.91 -4.15 -40.60
CA HIS A 90 11.63 -3.44 -40.79
C HIS A 90 11.42 -2.90 -42.21
N GLY A 91 12.34 -3.17 -43.16
CA GLY A 91 12.25 -2.73 -44.55
C GLY A 91 12.52 -1.23 -44.77
N LEU A 92 13.07 -0.55 -43.77
CA LEU A 92 13.53 0.85 -43.87
C LEU A 92 14.92 0.89 -44.50
N THR A 93 15.17 1.89 -45.33
CA THR A 93 16.45 2.09 -46.04
C THR A 93 16.88 3.54 -45.96
N ARG A 94 18.17 3.81 -46.19
CA ARG A 94 18.68 5.19 -46.22
C ARG A 94 18.23 5.87 -47.52
N GLU A 95 18.05 7.19 -47.45
CA GLU A 95 17.75 8.01 -48.62
C GLU A 95 18.86 7.86 -49.67
N GLY A 96 18.52 7.35 -50.86
CA GLY A 96 19.45 7.16 -51.98
C GLY A 96 20.13 5.79 -52.07
N GLU A 97 19.76 4.80 -51.25
CA GLU A 97 20.33 3.45 -51.29
C GLU A 97 19.70 2.58 -52.41
N LEU A 98 20.53 1.90 -53.21
CA LEU A 98 20.09 1.03 -54.31
C LEU A 98 19.87 -0.40 -53.80
N ILE A 99 18.62 -0.88 -53.82
CA ILE A 99 18.27 -2.26 -53.43
C ILE A 99 18.26 -3.17 -54.64
N TYR A 100 19.06 -4.24 -54.59
CA TYR A 100 19.00 -5.34 -55.55
C TYR A 100 18.05 -6.42 -55.03
N LYS A 101 16.86 -6.51 -55.62
CA LYS A 101 15.97 -7.67 -55.42
C LYS A 101 16.33 -8.73 -56.46
N TYR A 102 16.80 -9.87 -56.00
CA TYR A 102 16.94 -11.05 -56.85
C TYR A 102 15.57 -11.72 -56.91
N GLU A 103 14.98 -11.77 -58.10
CA GLU A 103 13.84 -12.67 -58.32
C GLU A 103 14.41 -14.10 -58.35
N GLU A 104 14.00 -14.94 -57.41
CA GLU A 104 14.27 -16.38 -57.49
C GLU A 104 13.61 -16.89 -58.77
N GLY A 105 14.43 -17.15 -59.78
CA GLY A 105 14.00 -17.71 -61.04
C GLY A 105 13.25 -19.02 -60.82
N GLN A 106 12.04 -19.10 -61.39
CA GLN A 106 11.26 -20.32 -61.52
C GLN A 106 12.03 -21.41 -62.28
#